data_AF-A0A0C6FKF6-F1
#
_entry.id   AF-A0A0C6FKF6-F1
#
_cell.length_a   1.000
_cell.length_b   1.000
_cell.length_c   1.000
_cell.angle_alpha   90.00
_cell.angle_beta   90.00
_cell.angle_gamma   90.00
#
_symmetry.space_group_name_H-M   'P 1'
#
loop_
_entity.id
_entity.type
_entity.pdbx_description
1 polymer ?
#
loop_
_entity_poly.entity_id
_entity_poly.type
_entity_poly.pdbx_seq_one_letter_code
_entity_poly.pdbx_strand_id
1 'polypeptide(L)'
;MEPPVSAPYNEPPIALGLAWTDRGLGRRYGHTMQLWTGEGDTSAFSAAWKRAKPQLEACGYSSSQELVPCFWQLPEPAPAEPARQVIEAALAAVAAEQAERVRREEERAAAEVARCASRAIPVRRDLAGIVGSHPWQLRRQLADAQELLASEAWREWDCEQASRLVATARGNATRATTRLTAPSLPHWFERAADPAVQAAALQACRFLSDLDLDWASDHNSAGWSQATCWTGHALSEMAALDQGAAAHALAILFVHKKQLTDSSRHTLFGEPKRTPEPELAL
;
A
#
# COMPACT_ATOMS: atom_id res chain seq x y z
N MET A 1 44.04 0.29 -58.64
CA MET A 1 44.30 -0.68 -57.56
C MET A 1 43.12 -0.56 -56.62
N GLU A 2 42.10 -1.39 -56.84
CA GLU A 2 40.88 -1.35 -56.03
C GLU A 2 41.23 -1.79 -54.60
N PRO A 3 40.79 -1.05 -53.57
CA PRO A 3 41.01 -1.46 -52.20
C PRO A 3 40.30 -2.80 -51.94
N PRO A 4 40.88 -3.69 -51.11
CA PRO A 4 40.23 -4.95 -50.75
C PRO A 4 38.91 -4.64 -50.04
N VAL A 5 37.79 -5.02 -50.66
CA VAL A 5 36.47 -4.93 -50.05
C VAL A 5 36.44 -5.92 -48.91
N SER A 6 36.37 -5.43 -47.68
CA SER A 6 36.17 -6.27 -46.49
C SER A 6 34.90 -7.12 -46.70
N ALA A 7 35.02 -8.42 -46.43
CA ALA A 7 33.89 -9.34 -46.59
C ALA A 7 32.67 -8.86 -45.80
N PRO A 8 31.46 -8.97 -46.36
CA PRO A 8 30.27 -8.46 -45.72
C PRO A 8 29.99 -9.19 -44.40
N TYR A 9 29.60 -8.43 -43.37
CA TYR A 9 29.13 -9.02 -42.13
C TYR A 9 27.77 -9.68 -42.37
N ASN A 10 27.60 -10.93 -41.95
CA ASN A 10 26.31 -11.62 -41.99
C ASN A 10 25.34 -11.09 -40.91
N GLU A 11 25.88 -10.46 -39.87
CA GLU A 11 25.14 -9.83 -38.76
C GLU A 11 26.01 -8.74 -38.09
N PRO A 12 25.43 -7.81 -37.31
CA PRO A 12 26.19 -6.79 -36.60
C PRO A 12 27.27 -7.42 -35.69
N PRO A 13 28.52 -6.94 -35.73
CA PRO A 13 29.67 -7.59 -35.09
C PRO A 13 29.68 -7.53 -33.55
N ILE A 14 28.75 -6.82 -32.93
CA ILE A 14 28.62 -6.62 -31.48
C ILE A 14 27.12 -6.65 -31.16
N ALA A 15 26.66 -7.77 -30.57
CA ALA A 15 25.24 -8.03 -30.40
C ALA A 15 24.55 -7.08 -29.40
N LEU A 16 25.24 -6.64 -28.35
CA LEU A 16 24.73 -5.75 -27.28
C LEU A 16 23.42 -6.25 -26.63
N GLY A 17 23.21 -7.57 -26.60
CA GLY A 17 21.99 -8.17 -26.06
C GLY A 17 20.74 -7.96 -26.92
N LEU A 18 20.89 -7.43 -28.13
CA LEU A 18 19.79 -7.16 -29.06
C LEU A 18 19.61 -8.32 -30.05
N ALA A 19 18.37 -8.57 -30.43
CA ALA A 19 18.05 -9.38 -31.60
C ALA A 19 18.09 -8.47 -32.84
N TRP A 20 18.95 -8.79 -33.81
CA TRP A 20 19.14 -7.97 -35.01
C TRP A 20 18.30 -8.49 -36.17
N THR A 21 17.44 -7.62 -36.69
CA THR A 21 16.62 -7.90 -37.87
C THR A 21 17.21 -7.18 -39.08
N ASP A 22 17.50 -7.93 -40.13
CA ASP A 22 17.91 -7.36 -41.41
C ASP A 22 16.74 -6.62 -42.08
N ARG A 23 16.94 -5.35 -42.46
CA ARG A 23 15.97 -4.49 -43.14
C ARG A 23 16.30 -4.26 -44.61
N GLY A 24 17.35 -4.89 -45.14
CA GLY A 24 17.77 -4.70 -46.52
C GLY A 24 18.65 -3.46 -46.73
N LEU A 25 18.65 -2.96 -47.96
CA LEU A 25 19.42 -1.77 -48.34
C LEU A 25 18.70 -0.48 -47.92
N GLY A 26 19.36 0.34 -47.11
CA GLY A 26 18.95 1.69 -46.75
C GLY A 26 19.91 2.76 -47.29
N ARG A 27 19.51 4.04 -47.23
CA ARG A 27 20.39 5.17 -47.58
C ARG A 27 20.88 5.91 -46.34
N ARG A 28 22.20 6.10 -46.22
CA ARG A 28 22.84 6.92 -45.18
C ARG A 28 24.04 7.66 -45.77
N TYR A 29 24.15 8.96 -45.46
CA TYR A 29 25.21 9.86 -45.99
C TYR A 29 25.42 9.80 -47.51
N GLY A 30 24.34 9.60 -48.29
CA GLY A 30 24.42 9.52 -49.75
C GLY A 30 24.85 8.14 -50.30
N HIS A 31 25.12 7.17 -49.43
CA HIS A 31 25.47 5.80 -49.81
C HIS A 31 24.29 4.85 -49.59
N THR A 32 24.20 3.80 -50.42
CA THR A 32 23.27 2.68 -50.21
C THR A 32 24.02 1.59 -49.45
N MET A 33 23.56 1.25 -48.25
CA MET A 33 24.23 0.35 -47.32
C MET A 33 23.23 -0.64 -46.72
N GLN A 34 23.69 -1.84 -46.37
CA GLN A 34 22.86 -2.80 -45.63
C GLN A 34 22.55 -2.26 -44.23
N LEU A 35 21.28 -2.39 -43.82
CA LEU A 35 20.75 -1.88 -42.55
C LEU A 35 20.17 -3.02 -41.72
N TRP A 36 20.57 -3.07 -40.44
CA TRP A 36 19.96 -3.90 -39.42
C TRP A 36 19.37 -3.02 -38.32
N THR A 37 18.24 -3.45 -37.76
CA THR A 37 17.61 -2.81 -36.60
C THR A 37 17.61 -3.79 -35.43
N GLY A 38 18.01 -3.31 -34.25
CA GLY A 38 18.02 -4.10 -33.03
C GLY A 38 16.69 -4.00 -32.29
N GLU A 39 16.17 -5.13 -31.83
CA GLU A 39 14.94 -5.26 -31.04
C GLU A 39 15.28 -5.93 -29.69
N GLY A 40 14.51 -5.62 -28.63
CA GLY A 40 14.69 -6.16 -27.27
C GLY A 40 15.06 -5.11 -26.22
N ASP A 41 15.74 -5.56 -25.15
CA ASP A 41 16.22 -4.66 -24.09
C ASP A 41 17.39 -3.81 -24.59
N THR A 42 17.13 -2.51 -24.79
CA THR A 42 18.11 -1.56 -25.32
C THR A 42 19.02 -0.96 -24.25
N SER A 43 18.97 -1.44 -23.00
CA SER A 43 19.75 -0.89 -21.89
C SER A 43 21.26 -0.97 -22.13
N ALA A 44 21.75 -2.12 -22.61
CA ALA A 44 23.17 -2.29 -22.93
C ALA A 44 23.60 -1.41 -24.11
N PHE A 45 22.81 -1.36 -25.19
CA PHE A 45 23.07 -0.45 -26.31
C PHE A 45 23.08 1.01 -25.87
N SER A 46 22.09 1.45 -25.08
CA SER A 46 21.99 2.84 -24.60
C SER A 46 23.15 3.22 -23.68
N ALA A 47 23.57 2.30 -22.81
CA ALA A 47 24.73 2.48 -21.94
C ALA A 47 26.03 2.59 -22.76
N ALA A 48 26.24 1.68 -23.70
CA ALA A 48 27.38 1.70 -24.61
C ALA A 48 27.37 2.95 -25.50
N TRP A 49 26.22 3.34 -26.05
CA TRP A 49 26.05 4.52 -26.89
C TRP A 49 26.35 5.82 -26.14
N LYS A 50 26.04 5.91 -24.84
CA LYS A 50 26.40 7.09 -24.02
C LYS A 50 27.90 7.21 -23.75
N ARG A 51 28.62 6.09 -23.65
CA ARG A 51 30.03 6.05 -23.17
C ARG A 51 31.07 5.77 -24.24
N ALA A 52 30.69 5.08 -25.31
CA ALA A 52 31.55 4.62 -26.39
C ALA A 52 30.95 5.00 -27.77
N LYS A 53 30.22 6.12 -27.84
CA LYS A 53 29.56 6.58 -29.08
C LYS A 53 30.50 6.60 -30.29
N PRO A 54 31.70 7.21 -30.22
CA PRO A 54 32.57 7.31 -31.39
C PRO A 54 33.00 5.93 -31.91
N GLN A 55 33.24 4.96 -31.01
CA GLN A 55 33.63 3.60 -31.36
C GLN A 55 32.47 2.81 -31.99
N LEU A 56 31.26 3.01 -31.48
CA LEU A 56 30.04 2.46 -32.05
C LEU A 56 29.78 3.04 -33.45
N GLU A 57 29.88 4.36 -33.62
CA GLU A 57 29.72 5.03 -34.91
C GLU A 57 30.76 4.58 -35.94
N ALA A 58 32.02 4.44 -35.52
CA ALA A 58 33.11 3.95 -36.39
C ALA A 58 32.90 2.50 -36.85
N CYS A 59 32.18 1.69 -36.07
CA CYS A 59 31.78 0.33 -36.47
C CYS A 59 30.47 0.30 -37.27
N GLY A 60 29.80 1.44 -37.48
CA GLY A 60 28.54 1.49 -38.23
C GLY A 60 27.28 1.48 -37.37
N TYR A 61 27.38 1.42 -36.04
CA TYR A 61 26.22 1.55 -35.17
C TYR A 61 25.67 2.98 -35.18
N SER A 62 24.36 3.09 -35.03
CA SER A 62 23.66 4.35 -34.85
C SER A 62 22.38 4.16 -34.06
N SER A 63 21.72 5.27 -33.71
CA SER A 63 20.37 5.28 -33.18
C SER A 63 19.46 6.03 -34.16
N SER A 64 18.28 5.48 -34.47
CA SER A 64 17.27 6.20 -35.24
C SER A 64 16.70 7.39 -34.45
N GLN A 65 15.86 8.22 -35.09
CA GLN A 65 15.14 9.31 -34.41
C GLN A 65 14.19 8.81 -33.32
N GLU A 66 13.72 7.56 -33.44
CA GLU A 66 12.88 6.87 -32.46
C GLU A 66 13.69 6.09 -31.42
N LEU A 67 15.00 6.35 -31.32
CA LEU A 67 15.93 5.65 -30.44
C LEU A 67 16.07 4.15 -30.69
N VAL A 68 15.72 3.68 -31.89
CA VAL A 68 15.92 2.28 -32.29
C VAL A 68 17.40 2.06 -32.59
N PRO A 69 18.07 1.07 -31.96
CA PRO A 69 19.43 0.70 -32.31
C PRO A 69 19.50 0.27 -33.78
N CYS A 70 20.45 0.79 -34.52
CA CYS A 70 20.69 0.42 -35.90
C CYS A 70 22.15 0.08 -36.11
N PHE A 71 22.42 -0.80 -37.06
CA PHE A 71 23.76 -1.07 -37.57
C PHE A 71 23.75 -0.91 -39.07
N TRP A 72 24.73 -0.17 -39.58
CA TRP A 72 24.94 0.09 -40.99
C TRP A 72 26.26 -0.54 -41.39
N GLN A 73 26.22 -1.41 -42.40
CA GLN A 73 27.46 -1.98 -42.92
C GLN A 73 28.19 -0.92 -43.74
N LEU A 74 29.20 -0.31 -43.13
CA LEU A 74 30.06 0.68 -43.77
C LEU A 74 30.93 0.01 -44.85
N PRO A 75 31.27 0.73 -45.94
CA PRO A 75 32.18 0.22 -46.97
C PRO A 75 33.58 -0.10 -46.42
N GLU A 76 34.05 0.70 -45.47
CA GLU A 76 35.33 0.55 -44.77
C GLU A 76 35.09 0.63 -43.26
N PRO A 77 34.58 -0.45 -42.63
CA PRO A 77 34.31 -0.43 -41.20
C PRO A 77 35.62 -0.44 -40.42
N ALA A 78 35.68 0.31 -39.31
CA ALA A 78 36.77 0.14 -38.36
C ALA A 78 36.78 -1.31 -37.82
N PRO A 79 37.94 -1.86 -37.43
CA PRO A 79 38.00 -3.17 -36.81
C PRO A 79 37.08 -3.25 -35.58
N ALA A 80 36.22 -4.25 -35.54
CA ALA A 80 35.21 -4.39 -34.49
C ALA A 80 35.81 -4.74 -33.12
N GLU A 81 36.99 -5.37 -33.09
CA GLU A 81 37.59 -5.89 -31.85
C GLU A 81 38.05 -4.78 -30.89
N PRO A 82 38.80 -3.73 -31.30
CA PRO A 82 39.07 -2.58 -30.44
C PRO A 82 37.81 -1.89 -29.93
N ALA A 83 36.76 -1.77 -30.77
CA ALA A 83 35.50 -1.18 -30.37
C ALA A 83 34.78 -2.05 -29.33
N ARG A 84 34.77 -3.38 -29.53
CA ARG A 84 34.23 -4.36 -28.58
C ARG A 84 34.86 -4.20 -27.20
N GLN A 85 36.19 -4.10 -27.13
CA GLN A 85 36.89 -3.91 -25.85
C GLN A 85 36.50 -2.60 -25.14
N VAL A 86 36.39 -1.50 -25.88
CA VAL A 86 35.97 -0.21 -25.32
C VAL A 86 34.52 -0.27 -24.83
N ILE A 87 33.64 -0.95 -25.57
CA ILE A 87 32.23 -1.10 -25.22
C ILE A 87 32.06 -2.02 -24.00
N GLU A 88 32.75 -3.15 -23.95
CA GLU A 88 32.74 -4.06 -22.79
C GLU A 88 33.24 -3.36 -21.53
N ALA A 89 34.33 -2.58 -21.62
CA ALA A 89 34.82 -1.76 -20.51
C ALA A 89 33.80 -0.71 -20.06
N ALA A 90 33.10 -0.07 -21.00
CA ALA A 90 32.06 0.90 -20.71
C ALA A 90 30.85 0.28 -20.00
N LEU A 91 30.41 -0.90 -20.44
CA LEU A 91 29.31 -1.65 -19.83
C LEU A 91 29.69 -2.14 -18.42
N ALA A 92 30.90 -2.67 -18.25
CA ALA A 92 31.43 -3.06 -16.95
C ALA A 92 31.45 -1.88 -15.97
N ALA A 93 31.86 -0.69 -16.43
CA ALA A 93 31.84 0.52 -15.62
C ALA A 93 30.42 0.95 -15.22
N VAL A 94 29.43 0.84 -16.12
CA VAL A 94 28.01 1.14 -15.78
C VAL A 94 27.48 0.15 -14.75
N ALA A 95 27.75 -1.15 -14.93
CA ALA A 95 27.34 -2.17 -13.98
C ALA A 95 27.96 -1.93 -12.59
N ALA A 96 29.24 -1.57 -12.54
CA ALA A 96 29.93 -1.24 -11.29
C ALA A 96 29.32 -0.01 -10.58
N GLU A 97 28.99 1.05 -11.33
CA GLU A 97 28.33 2.24 -10.76
C GLU A 97 26.91 1.93 -10.25
N GLN A 98 26.16 1.11 -10.97
CA GLN A 98 24.82 0.68 -10.53
C GLN A 98 24.91 -0.17 -9.26
N ALA A 99 25.85 -1.12 -9.20
CA ALA A 99 26.10 -1.93 -8.02
C ALA A 99 26.51 -1.07 -6.81
N GLU A 100 27.40 -0.10 -7.01
CA GLU A 100 27.81 0.85 -5.97
C GLU A 100 26.63 1.71 -5.49
N ARG A 101 25.78 2.17 -6.42
CA ARG A 101 24.59 2.95 -6.08
C ARG A 101 23.62 2.14 -5.23
N VAL A 102 23.32 0.90 -5.64
CA VAL A 102 22.47 -0.02 -4.88
C VAL A 102 23.05 -0.27 -3.49
N ARG A 103 24.35 -0.58 -3.39
CA ARG A 103 25.03 -0.77 -2.10
C ARG A 103 24.88 0.46 -1.19
N ARG A 104 25.10 1.66 -1.72
CA ARG A 104 24.93 2.91 -0.96
C ARG A 104 23.49 3.19 -0.54
N GLU A 105 22.51 2.78 -1.35
CA GLU A 105 21.09 2.91 -1.01
C GLU A 105 20.69 1.92 0.09
N GLU A 106 21.17 0.68 0.03
CA GLU A 106 21.02 -0.33 1.07
C GLU A 106 21.68 0.08 2.38
N GLU A 107 22.93 0.56 2.34
CA GLU A 107 23.65 1.10 3.50
C GLU A 107 22.89 2.28 4.14
N ARG A 108 22.36 3.21 3.32
CA ARG A 108 21.55 4.34 3.80
C ARG A 108 20.25 3.88 4.45
N ALA A 109 19.55 2.92 3.83
CA ALA A 109 18.33 2.36 4.38
C ALA A 109 18.59 1.62 5.70
N ALA A 110 19.65 0.82 5.78
CA ALA A 110 20.04 0.12 7.01
C ALA A 110 20.42 1.10 8.14
N ALA A 111 21.16 2.16 7.82
CA ALA A 111 21.50 3.20 8.78
C ALA A 111 20.27 3.98 9.28
N GLU A 112 19.29 4.22 8.42
CA GLU A 112 18.02 4.84 8.81
C GLU A 112 17.20 3.95 9.75
N VAL A 113 17.07 2.66 9.43
CA VAL A 113 16.40 1.67 10.30
C VAL A 113 17.09 1.61 11.66
N ALA A 114 18.43 1.54 11.69
CA ALA A 114 19.20 1.53 12.92
C ALA A 114 18.98 2.80 13.77
N ARG A 115 18.93 3.98 13.13
CA ARG A 115 18.65 5.25 13.81
C ARG A 115 17.26 5.27 14.46
N CYS A 116 16.28 4.64 13.83
CA CYS A 116 14.89 4.64 14.30
C CYS A 116 14.55 3.49 15.26
N ALA A 117 15.38 2.45 15.35
CA ALA A 117 15.08 1.22 16.06
C ALA A 117 14.59 1.43 17.51
N SER A 118 15.26 2.27 18.29
CA SER A 118 14.89 2.53 19.69
C SER A 118 13.55 3.25 19.83
N ARG A 119 13.24 4.19 18.92
CA ARG A 119 11.96 4.90 18.85
C ARG A 119 10.83 3.99 18.35
N ALA A 120 11.14 3.08 17.42
CA ALA A 120 10.19 2.18 16.81
C ALA A 120 9.61 1.19 17.82
N ILE A 121 10.42 0.65 18.75
CA ILE A 121 10.00 -0.37 19.73
C ILE A 121 8.71 0.02 20.50
N PRO A 122 8.66 1.13 21.24
CA PRO A 122 7.46 1.49 22.00
C PRO A 122 6.28 1.81 21.09
N VAL A 123 6.50 2.46 19.95
CA VAL A 123 5.42 2.82 19.02
C VAL A 123 4.81 1.56 18.38
N ARG A 124 5.64 0.60 17.98
CA ARG A 124 5.21 -0.68 17.40
C ARG A 124 4.44 -1.50 18.42
N ARG A 125 4.92 -1.58 19.66
CA ARG A 125 4.19 -2.22 20.76
C ARG A 125 2.83 -1.58 20.99
N ASP A 126 2.78 -0.27 21.08
CA ASP A 126 1.55 0.47 21.34
C ASP A 126 0.54 0.31 20.18
N LEU A 127 1.02 0.38 18.93
CA LEU A 127 0.19 0.13 17.74
C LEU A 127 -0.31 -1.32 17.69
N ALA A 128 0.56 -2.30 17.95
CA ALA A 128 0.18 -3.72 18.01
C ALA A 128 -0.85 -3.98 19.11
N GLY A 129 -0.72 -3.34 20.27
CA GLY A 129 -1.72 -3.42 21.33
C GLY A 129 -3.08 -2.88 20.91
N ILE A 130 -3.12 -1.77 20.16
CA ILE A 130 -4.36 -1.22 19.62
C ILE A 130 -4.95 -2.17 18.56
N VAL A 131 -4.16 -2.66 17.61
CA VAL A 131 -4.62 -3.57 16.55
C VAL A 131 -5.14 -4.89 17.13
N GLY A 132 -4.48 -5.44 18.15
CA GLY A 132 -4.83 -6.73 18.75
C GLY A 132 -6.02 -6.67 19.70
N SER A 133 -6.17 -5.58 20.46
CA SER A 133 -7.19 -5.51 21.52
C SER A 133 -8.34 -4.57 21.22
N HIS A 134 -8.09 -3.49 20.46
CA HIS A 134 -9.07 -2.42 20.23
C HIS A 134 -9.07 -1.92 18.77
N PRO A 135 -9.21 -2.81 17.76
CA PRO A 135 -9.12 -2.45 16.34
C PRO A 135 -10.13 -1.37 15.90
N TRP A 136 -11.29 -1.31 16.57
CA TRP A 136 -12.31 -0.29 16.35
C TRP A 136 -11.82 1.16 16.56
N GLN A 137 -10.70 1.38 17.27
CA GLN A 137 -10.12 2.71 17.44
C GLN A 137 -9.53 3.26 16.12
N LEU A 138 -9.13 2.38 15.20
CA LEU A 138 -8.52 2.71 13.91
C LEU A 138 -9.52 2.74 12.75
N ARG A 139 -10.58 1.91 12.79
CA ARG A 139 -11.59 1.79 11.73
C ARG A 139 -10.94 1.61 10.36
N ARG A 140 -11.18 2.54 9.42
CA ARG A 140 -10.62 2.55 8.06
C ARG A 140 -9.09 2.55 8.01
N GLN A 141 -8.42 2.98 9.08
CA GLN A 141 -6.96 3.00 9.17
C GLN A 141 -6.38 1.67 9.69
N LEU A 142 -7.22 0.66 9.97
CA LEU A 142 -6.75 -0.62 10.48
C LEU A 142 -5.88 -1.36 9.47
N ALA A 143 -6.26 -1.35 8.19
CA ALA A 143 -5.49 -2.00 7.12
C ALA A 143 -4.08 -1.40 7.02
N ASP A 144 -3.99 -0.07 6.97
CA ASP A 144 -2.70 0.65 6.97
C ASP A 144 -1.86 0.31 8.21
N ALA A 145 -2.49 0.23 9.39
CA ALA A 145 -1.80 -0.16 10.62
C ALA A 145 -1.27 -1.60 10.59
N GLN A 146 -2.03 -2.53 10.02
CA GLN A 146 -1.64 -3.93 9.87
C GLN A 146 -0.49 -4.08 8.86
N GLU A 147 -0.57 -3.41 7.72
CA GLU A 147 0.52 -3.38 6.72
C GLU A 147 1.80 -2.82 7.34
N LEU A 148 1.69 -1.71 8.08
CA LEU A 148 2.82 -1.11 8.76
C LEU A 148 3.43 -2.03 9.82
N LEU A 149 2.61 -2.74 10.59
CA LEU A 149 3.07 -3.73 11.57
C LEU A 149 3.71 -4.97 10.92
N ALA A 150 3.29 -5.34 9.71
CA ALA A 150 3.87 -6.44 8.94
C ALA A 150 5.25 -6.09 8.37
N SER A 151 5.58 -4.81 8.19
CA SER A 151 6.92 -4.38 7.80
C SER A 151 7.97 -4.81 8.84
N GLU A 152 9.01 -5.51 8.39
CA GLU A 152 10.09 -5.99 9.26
C GLU A 152 10.96 -4.84 9.78
N ALA A 153 11.18 -3.81 8.94
CA ALA A 153 12.11 -2.73 9.19
C ALA A 153 11.44 -1.36 9.03
N TRP A 154 11.29 -0.64 10.15
CA TRP A 154 10.71 0.70 10.15
C TRP A 154 11.77 1.77 9.90
N ARG A 155 11.52 2.58 8.89
CA ARG A 155 12.24 3.82 8.60
C ARG A 155 11.63 5.00 9.37
N GLU A 156 12.17 6.19 9.15
CA GLU A 156 11.71 7.40 9.84
C GLU A 156 10.22 7.67 9.59
N TRP A 157 9.83 7.61 8.31
CA TRP A 157 8.45 7.82 7.90
C TRP A 157 7.48 6.80 8.50
N ASP A 158 7.88 5.51 8.56
CA ASP A 158 7.07 4.45 9.19
C ASP A 158 6.82 4.74 10.67
N CYS A 159 7.86 5.17 11.40
CA CYS A 159 7.74 5.54 12.80
C CYS A 159 6.80 6.74 13.01
N GLU A 160 6.88 7.75 12.13
CA GLU A 160 5.98 8.90 12.20
C GLU A 160 4.53 8.51 11.92
N GLN A 161 4.29 7.72 10.87
CA GLN A 161 2.96 7.26 10.51
C GLN A 161 2.36 6.41 11.64
N ALA A 162 3.12 5.46 12.18
CA ALA A 162 2.69 4.66 13.32
C ALA A 162 2.35 5.52 14.54
N SER A 163 3.18 6.53 14.84
CA SER A 163 2.93 7.46 15.95
C SER A 163 1.63 8.25 15.76
N ARG A 164 1.35 8.70 14.53
CA ARG A 164 0.09 9.39 14.19
C ARG A 164 -1.11 8.47 14.34
N LEU A 165 -1.01 7.21 13.90
CA LEU A 165 -2.05 6.20 14.06
C LEU A 165 -2.37 5.94 15.54
N VAL A 166 -1.33 5.72 16.37
CA VAL A 166 -1.48 5.54 17.82
C VAL A 166 -2.14 6.76 18.46
N ALA A 167 -1.68 7.97 18.13
CA ALA A 167 -2.26 9.21 18.66
C ALA A 167 -3.73 9.39 18.23
N THR A 168 -4.06 9.06 16.99
CA THR A 168 -5.41 9.16 16.44
C THR A 168 -6.35 8.17 17.11
N ALA A 169 -5.94 6.91 17.25
CA ALA A 169 -6.68 5.86 17.93
C ALA A 169 -6.97 6.23 19.40
N ARG A 170 -5.94 6.65 20.14
CA ARG A 170 -6.11 7.15 21.52
C ARG A 170 -7.04 8.36 21.59
N GLY A 171 -6.90 9.31 20.65
CA GLY A 171 -7.79 10.46 20.55
C GLY A 171 -9.25 10.08 20.28
N ASN A 172 -9.50 9.07 19.44
CA ASN A 172 -10.82 8.52 19.18
C ASN A 172 -11.42 7.91 20.45
N ALA A 173 -10.66 7.07 21.16
CA ALA A 173 -11.08 6.46 22.41
C ALA A 173 -11.42 7.52 23.48
N THR A 174 -10.53 8.50 23.69
CA THR A 174 -10.77 9.60 24.65
C THR A 174 -12.00 10.42 24.28
N ARG A 175 -12.22 10.73 22.99
CA ARG A 175 -13.44 11.44 22.57
C ARG A 175 -14.70 10.62 22.81
N ALA A 176 -14.65 9.31 22.58
CA ALA A 176 -15.77 8.41 22.81
C ALA A 176 -16.14 8.37 24.30
N THR A 177 -15.17 8.17 25.18
CA THR A 177 -15.40 8.14 26.64
C THR A 177 -15.81 9.51 27.18
N THR A 178 -15.24 10.60 26.67
CA THR A 178 -15.65 11.97 27.06
C THR A 178 -17.11 12.26 26.71
N ARG A 179 -17.63 11.73 25.59
CA ARG A 179 -19.06 11.91 25.24
C ARG A 179 -19.99 11.25 26.27
N LEU A 180 -19.54 10.15 26.90
CA LEU A 180 -20.33 9.44 27.91
C LEU A 180 -20.49 10.25 29.20
N THR A 181 -19.64 11.25 29.46
CA THR A 181 -19.76 12.13 30.63
C THR A 181 -20.73 13.29 30.40
N ALA A 182 -21.19 13.52 29.16
CA ALA A 182 -22.16 14.56 28.88
C ALA A 182 -23.54 14.21 29.48
N PRO A 183 -24.38 15.18 29.86
CA PRO A 183 -25.74 14.90 30.27
C PRO A 183 -26.52 14.17 29.18
N SER A 184 -27.18 13.06 29.53
CA SER A 184 -28.06 12.34 28.61
C SER A 184 -29.47 12.96 28.60
N LEU A 185 -30.32 12.52 27.67
CA LEU A 185 -31.71 12.94 27.62
C LEU A 185 -32.47 12.45 28.88
N PRO A 186 -33.32 13.29 29.52
CA PRO A 186 -33.95 12.95 30.80
C PRO A 186 -34.68 11.61 30.84
N HIS A 187 -35.43 11.27 29.79
CA HIS A 187 -36.20 10.01 29.74
C HIS A 187 -35.29 8.76 29.68
N TRP A 188 -34.12 8.85 29.03
CA TRP A 188 -33.14 7.76 29.07
C TRP A 188 -32.43 7.68 30.40
N PHE A 189 -32.13 8.82 31.01
CA PHE A 189 -31.52 8.85 32.34
C PHE A 189 -32.44 8.21 33.38
N GLU A 190 -33.72 8.53 33.36
CA GLU A 190 -34.73 7.91 34.23
C GLU A 190 -34.83 6.41 33.98
N ARG A 191 -34.94 5.99 32.72
CA ARG A 191 -35.01 4.56 32.38
C ARG A 191 -33.77 3.78 32.81
N ALA A 192 -32.60 4.40 32.72
CA ALA A 192 -31.32 3.82 33.11
C ALA A 192 -31.12 3.73 34.63
N ALA A 193 -32.05 4.22 35.46
CA ALA A 193 -32.00 4.05 36.92
C ALA A 193 -32.16 2.57 37.34
N ASP A 194 -32.79 1.75 36.51
CA ASP A 194 -33.02 0.33 36.76
C ASP A 194 -31.75 -0.51 36.47
N PRO A 195 -31.16 -1.21 37.47
CA PRO A 195 -29.98 -2.05 37.27
C PRO A 195 -30.16 -3.15 36.23
N ALA A 196 -31.39 -3.68 36.06
CA ALA A 196 -31.68 -4.68 35.02
C ALA A 196 -31.55 -4.07 33.62
N VAL A 197 -31.93 -2.80 33.45
CA VAL A 197 -31.76 -2.06 32.20
C VAL A 197 -30.28 -1.77 31.94
N GLN A 198 -29.50 -1.40 32.96
CA GLN A 198 -28.06 -1.17 32.83
C GLN A 198 -27.34 -2.43 32.34
N ALA A 199 -27.63 -3.58 32.96
CA ALA A 199 -27.07 -4.86 32.56
C ALA A 199 -27.50 -5.27 31.14
N ALA A 200 -28.79 -5.11 30.81
CA ALA A 200 -29.31 -5.41 29.48
C ALA A 200 -28.69 -4.49 28.41
N ALA A 201 -28.46 -3.21 28.70
CA ALA A 201 -27.86 -2.26 27.79
C ALA A 201 -26.41 -2.64 27.49
N LEU A 202 -25.64 -3.04 28.50
CA LEU A 202 -24.27 -3.54 28.32
C LEU A 202 -24.23 -4.78 27.42
N GLN A 203 -25.13 -5.74 27.65
CA GLN A 203 -25.21 -6.94 26.83
C GLN A 203 -25.59 -6.62 25.38
N ALA A 204 -26.52 -5.68 25.17
CA ALA A 204 -26.90 -5.24 23.84
C ALA A 204 -25.75 -4.50 23.12
N CYS A 205 -24.96 -3.69 23.85
CA CYS A 205 -23.75 -3.07 23.29
C CYS A 205 -22.72 -4.13 22.87
N ARG A 206 -22.46 -5.14 23.71
CA ARG A 206 -21.55 -6.25 23.36
C ARG A 206 -22.03 -7.02 22.15
N PHE A 207 -23.31 -7.36 22.11
CA PHE A 207 -23.92 -8.02 20.95
C PHE A 207 -23.72 -7.24 19.65
N LEU A 208 -23.96 -5.92 19.65
CA LEU A 208 -23.74 -5.10 18.44
C LEU A 208 -22.26 -4.96 18.10
N SER A 209 -21.37 -4.88 19.09
CA SER A 209 -19.92 -4.87 18.86
C SER A 209 -19.42 -6.19 18.24
N ASP A 210 -19.99 -7.33 18.64
CA ASP A 210 -19.66 -8.64 18.07
C ASP A 210 -20.14 -8.78 16.61
N LEU A 211 -21.21 -8.10 16.23
CA LEU A 211 -21.68 -8.02 14.84
C LEU A 211 -20.83 -7.07 13.97
N ASP A 212 -20.17 -6.10 14.58
CA ASP A 212 -19.43 -5.02 13.89
C ASP A 212 -18.01 -5.44 13.51
N LEU A 213 -17.92 -6.42 12.60
CA LEU A 213 -16.64 -7.00 12.15
C LEU A 213 -15.78 -6.07 11.29
N ASP A 214 -16.41 -5.07 10.65
CA ASP A 214 -15.73 -4.08 9.80
C ASP A 214 -15.53 -2.73 10.50
N TRP A 215 -15.96 -2.62 11.76
CA TRP A 215 -15.87 -1.42 12.60
C TRP A 215 -16.51 -0.19 11.92
N ALA A 216 -17.68 -0.42 11.34
CA ALA A 216 -18.46 0.52 10.55
C ALA A 216 -17.66 1.16 9.39
N SER A 217 -16.72 0.44 8.79
CA SER A 217 -15.96 0.96 7.64
C SER A 217 -16.82 0.98 6.38
N ASP A 218 -17.68 -0.04 6.25
CA ASP A 218 -18.60 -0.30 5.16
C ASP A 218 -20.06 -0.08 5.58
N HIS A 219 -20.97 -0.10 4.60
CA HIS A 219 -22.41 0.03 4.81
C HIS A 219 -23.09 -1.34 4.66
N ASN A 220 -22.98 -2.19 5.68
CA ASN A 220 -23.51 -3.57 5.68
C ASN A 220 -24.80 -3.73 6.51
N SER A 221 -25.31 -2.66 7.13
CA SER A 221 -26.50 -2.67 7.99
C SER A 221 -26.42 -3.63 9.21
N ALA A 222 -25.20 -4.00 9.62
CA ALA A 222 -24.92 -4.84 10.78
C ALA A 222 -24.00 -4.11 11.75
N GLY A 223 -24.15 -4.35 13.05
CA GLY A 223 -23.33 -3.74 14.08
C GLY A 223 -23.57 -2.24 14.24
N TRP A 224 -22.50 -1.47 14.41
CA TRP A 224 -22.56 -0.04 14.66
C TRP A 224 -22.58 0.79 13.37
N SER A 225 -23.14 1.99 13.44
CA SER A 225 -22.98 2.97 12.35
C SER A 225 -21.73 3.80 12.53
N GLN A 226 -21.27 4.49 11.49
CA GLN A 226 -20.09 5.35 11.56
C GLN A 226 -20.16 6.40 12.68
N ALA A 227 -21.37 6.91 12.97
CA ALA A 227 -21.60 7.92 14.00
C ALA A 227 -21.52 7.34 15.43
N THR A 228 -21.78 6.04 15.58
CA THR A 228 -21.94 5.39 16.89
C THR A 228 -20.86 4.37 17.21
N CYS A 229 -20.08 3.93 16.23
CA CYS A 229 -19.01 2.93 16.34
C CYS A 229 -18.10 3.15 17.56
N TRP A 230 -17.44 4.30 17.67
CA TRP A 230 -16.49 4.52 18.77
C TRP A 230 -17.17 4.52 20.14
N THR A 231 -18.32 5.17 20.28
CA THR A 231 -19.03 5.24 21.57
C THR A 231 -19.65 3.88 21.94
N GLY A 232 -20.18 3.15 20.95
CA GLY A 232 -20.75 1.82 21.13
C GLY A 232 -19.71 0.79 21.58
N HIS A 233 -18.56 0.74 20.91
CA HIS A 233 -17.44 -0.11 21.33
C HIS A 233 -16.91 0.28 22.71
N ALA A 234 -16.71 1.58 22.98
CA ALA A 234 -16.27 2.05 24.30
C ALA A 234 -17.23 1.61 25.42
N LEU A 235 -18.55 1.67 25.20
CA LEU A 235 -19.55 1.17 26.15
C LEU A 235 -19.48 -0.36 26.32
N SER A 236 -19.29 -1.10 25.23
CA SER A 236 -19.26 -2.57 25.24
C SER A 236 -18.09 -3.16 26.03
N GLU A 237 -16.96 -2.45 26.07
CA GLU A 237 -15.75 -2.83 26.78
C GLU A 237 -15.80 -2.52 28.30
N MET A 238 -16.79 -1.76 28.77
CA MET A 238 -16.94 -1.48 30.19
C MET A 238 -17.29 -2.75 30.98
N ALA A 239 -16.80 -2.83 32.21
CA ALA A 239 -17.13 -3.92 33.11
C ALA A 239 -18.60 -3.88 33.55
N ALA A 240 -19.11 -2.67 33.82
CA ALA A 240 -20.50 -2.35 34.14
C ALA A 240 -20.83 -0.94 33.66
N LEU A 241 -22.11 -0.67 33.40
CA LEU A 241 -22.60 0.67 33.07
C LEU A 241 -23.22 1.31 34.32
N ASP A 242 -22.83 2.54 34.64
CA ASP A 242 -23.59 3.37 35.57
C ASP A 242 -24.85 3.95 34.89
N GLN A 243 -25.68 4.68 35.64
CA GLN A 243 -26.90 5.28 35.11
C GLN A 243 -26.64 6.22 33.92
N GLY A 244 -25.55 7.01 33.95
CA GLY A 244 -25.21 7.95 32.89
C GLY A 244 -24.78 7.24 31.61
N ALA A 245 -23.85 6.30 31.74
CA ALA A 245 -23.36 5.48 30.63
C ALA A 245 -24.48 4.62 30.04
N ALA A 246 -25.34 4.02 30.87
CA ALA A 246 -26.50 3.26 30.41
C ALA A 246 -27.52 4.15 29.69
N ALA A 247 -27.72 5.40 30.10
CA ALA A 247 -28.62 6.32 29.39
C ALA A 247 -28.08 6.69 27.99
N HIS A 248 -26.77 6.90 27.85
CA HIS A 248 -26.14 7.06 26.53
C HIS A 248 -26.25 5.79 25.68
N ALA A 249 -26.04 4.63 26.30
CA ALA A 249 -26.22 3.34 25.64
C ALA A 249 -27.65 3.19 25.10
N LEU A 250 -28.68 3.48 25.90
CA LEU A 250 -30.08 3.43 25.46
C LEU A 250 -30.35 4.33 24.26
N ALA A 251 -29.84 5.57 24.28
CA ALA A 251 -30.00 6.51 23.16
C ALA A 251 -29.40 5.97 21.85
N ILE A 252 -28.20 5.40 21.92
CA ILE A 252 -27.51 4.82 20.77
C ILE A 252 -28.20 3.54 20.31
N LEU A 253 -28.52 2.63 21.24
CA LEU A 253 -29.18 1.35 20.96
C LEU A 253 -30.56 1.54 20.33
N PHE A 254 -31.27 2.62 20.67
CA PHE A 254 -32.58 2.91 20.06
C PHE A 254 -32.48 3.14 18.55
N VAL A 255 -31.39 3.74 18.06
CA VAL A 255 -31.12 3.91 16.62
C VAL A 255 -30.91 2.54 15.94
N HIS A 256 -30.33 1.58 16.67
CA HIS A 256 -29.99 0.24 16.20
C HIS A 256 -30.99 -0.84 16.59
N LYS A 257 -32.14 -0.46 17.18
CA LYS A 257 -33.06 -1.40 17.83
C LYS A 257 -33.60 -2.51 16.93
N LYS A 258 -33.61 -2.30 15.60
CA LYS A 258 -34.01 -3.32 14.62
C LYS A 258 -33.08 -4.53 14.56
N GLN A 259 -31.84 -4.38 15.02
CA GLN A 259 -30.87 -5.46 15.12
C GLN A 259 -30.99 -6.25 16.44
N LEU A 260 -31.74 -5.73 17.42
CA LEU A 260 -31.87 -6.35 18.74
C LEU A 260 -33.04 -7.34 18.79
N THR A 261 -32.93 -8.36 19.64
CA THR A 261 -34.04 -9.28 19.90
C THR A 261 -35.23 -8.57 20.54
N ASP A 262 -36.44 -9.10 20.34
CA ASP A 262 -37.65 -8.51 20.95
C ASP A 262 -37.60 -8.53 22.48
N SER A 263 -36.94 -9.52 23.07
CA SER A 263 -36.72 -9.55 24.52
C SER A 263 -35.84 -8.39 24.97
N SER A 264 -34.73 -8.14 24.26
CA SER A 264 -33.85 -7.00 24.55
C SER A 264 -34.58 -5.67 24.36
N ARG A 265 -35.34 -5.52 23.28
CA ARG A 265 -36.13 -4.29 23.03
C ARG A 265 -37.18 -4.04 24.10
N HIS A 266 -37.86 -5.09 24.55
CA HIS A 266 -38.83 -5.00 25.64
C HIS A 266 -38.15 -4.54 26.94
N THR A 267 -37.05 -5.19 27.32
CA THR A 267 -36.31 -4.82 28.54
C THR A 267 -35.74 -3.41 28.45
N LEU A 268 -35.14 -3.01 27.33
CA LEU A 268 -34.47 -1.72 27.21
C LEU A 268 -35.47 -0.56 27.10
N PHE A 269 -36.47 -0.70 26.24
CA PHE A 269 -37.32 0.40 25.78
C PHE A 269 -38.79 0.28 26.23
N GLY A 270 -39.17 -0.82 26.87
CA GLY A 270 -40.58 -1.09 27.22
C GLY A 270 -41.46 -1.37 26.01
N GLU A 271 -40.87 -1.64 24.83
CA GLU A 271 -41.63 -1.95 23.62
C GLU A 271 -42.34 -3.31 23.77
N PRO A 272 -43.58 -3.47 23.27
CA PRO A 272 -44.25 -4.76 23.31
C PRO A 272 -43.46 -5.80 22.52
N LYS A 273 -43.39 -7.05 23.02
CA LYS A 273 -42.81 -8.16 22.27
C LYS A 273 -43.56 -8.28 20.96
N ARG A 274 -42.84 -8.20 19.83
CA ARG A 274 -43.45 -8.43 18.53
C ARG A 274 -43.84 -9.91 18.51
N THR A 275 -45.15 -10.17 18.55
CA THR A 275 -45.65 -11.50 18.21
C THR A 275 -45.39 -11.63 16.71
N PRO A 276 -44.62 -12.63 16.22
CA PRO A 276 -44.56 -12.86 14.79
C PRO A 276 -46.00 -12.99 14.30
N GLU A 277 -46.36 -12.27 13.24
CA GLU A 277 -47.63 -12.55 12.57
C GLU A 277 -47.63 -14.05 12.27
N PRO A 278 -48.72 -14.78 12.58
CA PRO A 278 -48.80 -16.18 12.22
C PRO A 278 -48.46 -16.27 10.74
N GLU A 279 -47.44 -17.05 10.39
CA GLU A 279 -47.15 -17.36 8.99
C GLU A 279 -48.47 -17.74 8.36
N LEU A 280 -48.99 -16.87 7.49
CA LEU A 280 -50.08 -17.22 6.61
C LEU A 280 -49.50 -18.35 5.75
N ALA A 281 -49.77 -19.58 6.18
CA ALA A 281 -49.48 -20.78 5.44
C ALA A 281 -50.09 -20.60 4.04
N LEU A 282 -49.22 -20.30 3.08
CA LEU A 282 -49.50 -20.37 1.66
C LEU A 282 -48.84 -21.64 1.12
#